data_AF-A0A965VNS5-F1
#
_entry.id   AF-A0A965VNS5-F1
#
_cell.length_a   1.000
_cell.length_b   1.000
_cell.length_c   1.000
_cell.angle_alpha   90.00
_cell.angle_beta   90.00
_cell.angle_gamma   90.00
#
_symmetry.space_group_name_H-M   'P 1'
#
loop_
_entity.id
_entity.type
_entity.pdbx_description
1 polymer ?
#
loop_
_entity_poly.entity_id
_entity_poly.type
_entity_poly.pdbx_seq_one_letter_code
_entity_poly.pdbx_strand_id
1 'polypeptide(L)'
;MMYVYLLRYNCWEPHLWKIGKTKDIAKRLKSYVTSNGHLPDTVLIKYTDDPKLESKYHKIHKNNRKTREHFFLDHLIIESLMRDGFQTHIGTITTVDEDIRNLQEWWQTETEKIKTEFEAAQADYKWKLEAAQIEYRKNMEATQADFQQNMEAAQADFQQKMEAAENIFKAMTINIEKKAATKEQKSEPQAQQIHKNSERRSEGLGTFLKEFTYYKKGNVVLMESLRRRFSEYFGENITKLDNAMFSKVYKEYRVHVLMVCKSCNKEHLKGCCQNYGRDNHTTKKAIRNIAFK
;
A
#
# COMPACT_ATOMS: atom_id res chain seq x y z
N MET A 1 -32.61 65.20 51.82
CA MET A 1 -32.98 63.85 52.30
C MET A 1 -34.35 63.59 51.73
N MET A 2 -34.44 62.71 50.74
CA MET A 2 -35.65 62.57 49.93
C MET A 2 -36.75 61.85 50.74
N TYR A 3 -37.92 62.46 50.83
CA TYR A 3 -39.08 61.90 51.52
C TYR A 3 -40.05 61.29 50.53
N VAL A 4 -40.52 60.09 50.85
CA VAL A 4 -41.53 59.38 50.06
C VAL A 4 -42.88 59.57 50.73
N TYR A 5 -43.82 60.17 50.00
CA TYR A 5 -45.22 60.26 50.39
C TYR A 5 -46.03 59.32 49.51
N LEU A 6 -46.74 58.41 50.17
CA LEU A 6 -47.68 57.49 49.52
C LEU A 6 -49.07 58.10 49.61
N LEU A 7 -49.73 58.21 48.47
CA LEU A 7 -51.09 58.71 48.35
C LEU A 7 -51.97 57.55 47.88
N ARG A 8 -52.94 57.17 48.72
CA ARG A 8 -53.94 56.17 48.37
C ARG A 8 -55.13 56.86 47.69
N TYR A 9 -55.38 56.48 46.45
CA TYR A 9 -56.54 56.90 45.67
C TYR A 9 -57.45 55.69 45.44
N ASN A 10 -58.74 55.86 45.69
CA ASN A 10 -59.77 54.91 45.33
C ASN A 10 -60.55 55.53 44.16
N CYS A 11 -60.70 54.82 43.04
CA CYS A 11 -61.39 55.37 41.87
C CYS A 11 -62.90 55.62 42.11
N TRP A 12 -63.46 55.05 43.18
CA TRP A 12 -64.87 55.20 43.55
C TRP A 12 -65.13 56.36 44.53
N GLU A 13 -64.10 56.89 45.19
CA GLU A 13 -64.21 58.04 46.10
C GLU A 13 -62.98 58.94 45.96
N PRO A 14 -63.13 60.24 45.63
CA PRO A 14 -62.01 61.18 45.40
C PRO A 14 -61.35 61.63 46.71
N HIS A 15 -61.32 60.77 47.72
CA HIS A 15 -60.67 61.02 48.98
C HIS A 15 -59.26 60.41 48.94
N LEU A 16 -58.27 61.19 49.34
CA LEU A 16 -56.94 60.72 49.67
C LEU A 16 -56.99 60.12 51.07
N TRP A 17 -56.60 58.86 51.27
CA TRP A 17 -56.89 58.20 52.56
C TRP A 17 -55.79 58.40 53.62
N LYS A 18 -54.53 58.54 53.20
CA LYS A 18 -53.39 58.63 54.14
C LYS A 18 -52.15 59.16 53.45
N ILE A 19 -51.60 60.27 53.97
CA ILE A 19 -50.24 60.72 53.66
C ILE A 19 -49.32 60.14 54.73
N GLY A 20 -48.24 59.48 54.32
CA GLY A 20 -47.27 58.92 55.25
C GLY A 20 -45.86 59.11 54.75
N LYS A 21 -45.00 59.71 55.57
CA LYS A 21 -43.57 59.83 55.32
C LYS A 21 -42.84 58.54 55.73
N THR A 22 -42.05 57.97 54.82
CA THR A 22 -41.21 56.80 55.11
C THR A 22 -39.82 56.92 54.47
N LYS A 23 -38.83 56.21 55.05
CA LYS A 23 -37.51 55.98 54.43
C LYS A 23 -37.46 54.66 53.64
N ASP A 24 -38.46 53.79 53.83
CA ASP A 24 -38.56 52.46 53.22
C ASP A 24 -39.99 52.26 52.72
N ILE A 25 -40.14 52.18 51.39
CA ILE A 25 -41.43 52.08 50.72
C ILE A 25 -42.07 50.70 50.93
N ALA A 26 -41.27 49.64 50.98
CA ALA A 26 -41.74 48.26 51.12
C ALA A 26 -42.35 48.03 52.51
N LYS A 27 -41.73 48.57 53.56
CA LYS A 27 -42.31 48.55 54.92
C LYS A 27 -43.62 49.33 55.00
N ARG A 28 -43.72 50.45 54.30
CA ARG A 28 -44.90 51.30 54.35
C ARG A 28 -46.06 50.69 53.56
N LEU A 29 -45.81 50.11 52.39
CA LEU A 29 -46.83 49.38 51.61
C LEU A 29 -47.46 48.23 52.41
N LYS A 30 -46.69 47.49 53.23
CA LYS A 30 -47.22 46.46 54.14
C LYS A 30 -48.19 47.01 55.20
N SER A 31 -47.97 48.24 55.67
CA SER A 31 -48.86 48.91 56.65
C SER A 31 -50.10 49.56 56.01
N TYR A 32 -50.24 49.49 54.69
CA TYR A 32 -51.35 50.06 53.92
C TYR A 32 -52.41 49.02 53.52
N VAL A 33 -52.29 47.77 53.96
CA VAL A 33 -53.36 46.78 53.87
C VAL A 33 -54.50 47.27 54.77
N THR A 34 -55.71 47.40 54.21
CA THR A 34 -56.88 47.83 55.00
C THR A 34 -57.21 46.81 56.09
N SER A 35 -57.96 47.22 57.11
CA SER A 35 -58.58 46.31 58.09
C SER A 35 -59.39 45.19 57.44
N ASN A 36 -59.77 45.35 56.17
CA ASN A 36 -60.57 44.41 55.39
C ASN A 36 -59.72 43.60 54.39
N GLY A 37 -58.39 43.68 54.44
CA GLY A 37 -57.48 42.90 53.59
C GLY A 37 -57.33 43.38 52.14
N HIS A 38 -58.07 44.41 51.71
CA HIS A 38 -57.93 44.97 50.37
C HIS A 38 -56.68 45.83 50.24
N LEU A 39 -55.92 45.59 49.17
CA LEU A 39 -54.85 46.46 48.70
C LEU A 39 -55.46 47.74 48.09
N PRO A 40 -54.77 48.90 48.15
CA PRO A 40 -55.22 50.12 47.48
C PRO A 40 -55.29 49.94 45.96
N ASP A 41 -56.31 50.51 45.30
CA ASP A 41 -56.46 50.44 43.83
C ASP A 41 -55.34 51.20 43.10
N THR A 42 -54.98 52.38 43.61
CA THR A 42 -53.85 53.16 43.09
C THR A 42 -53.04 53.77 44.24
N VAL A 43 -51.72 53.63 44.17
CA VAL A 43 -50.76 54.26 45.08
C VAL A 43 -49.92 55.25 44.29
N LEU A 44 -50.14 56.55 44.50
CA LEU A 44 -49.25 57.57 43.94
C LEU A 44 -48.08 57.79 44.90
N ILE A 45 -46.86 57.78 44.36
CA ILE A 45 -45.64 57.96 45.13
C ILE A 45 -45.06 59.33 44.77
N LYS A 46 -45.03 60.25 45.74
CA LYS A 46 -44.39 61.56 45.57
C LYS A 46 -43.08 61.62 46.34
N TYR A 47 -41.99 61.85 45.62
CA TYR A 47 -40.69 62.15 46.19
C TYR A 47 -40.55 63.67 46.35
N THR A 48 -40.17 64.13 47.54
CA THR A 48 -39.92 65.55 47.80
C THR A 48 -38.91 65.73 48.93
N ASP A 49 -38.12 66.81 48.87
CA ASP A 49 -37.21 67.19 49.94
C ASP A 49 -37.88 67.98 51.07
N ASP A 50 -39.18 68.31 50.97
CA ASP A 50 -39.91 69.05 52.00
C ASP A 50 -40.37 68.13 53.15
N PRO A 51 -39.73 68.19 54.34
CA PRO A 51 -40.11 67.35 55.47
C PRO A 51 -41.43 67.76 56.12
N LYS A 52 -41.96 68.94 55.81
CA LYS A 52 -43.14 69.54 56.44
C LYS A 52 -44.35 69.55 55.51
N LEU A 53 -44.29 68.87 54.37
CA LEU A 53 -45.39 68.83 53.39
C LEU A 53 -46.71 68.39 54.04
N GLU A 54 -46.68 67.33 54.85
CA GLU A 54 -47.83 66.83 55.63
C GLU A 54 -48.38 67.90 56.59
N SER A 55 -47.52 68.57 57.35
CA SER A 55 -47.93 69.62 58.29
C SER A 55 -48.45 70.88 57.60
N LYS A 56 -47.86 71.29 56.47
CA LYS A 56 -48.30 72.43 55.65
C LYS A 56 -49.70 72.17 55.12
N TYR A 57 -49.94 70.97 54.61
CA TYR A 57 -51.24 70.57 54.11
C TYR A 57 -52.31 70.54 55.22
N HIS A 58 -52.01 69.93 56.38
CA HIS A 58 -52.93 69.92 57.53
C HIS A 58 -53.31 71.32 58.03
N LYS A 59 -52.41 72.30 57.94
CA LYS A 59 -52.72 73.69 58.31
C LYS A 59 -53.75 74.33 57.37
N ILE A 60 -53.67 74.03 56.07
CA ILE A 60 -54.56 74.60 55.05
C ILE A 60 -55.99 74.03 55.19
N HIS A 61 -56.13 72.75 55.55
CA HIS A 61 -57.41 72.04 55.52
C HIS A 61 -58.04 71.75 56.90
N LYS A 62 -57.56 72.44 57.94
CA LYS A 62 -57.82 72.13 59.37
C LYS A 62 -59.29 72.19 59.83
N ASN A 63 -60.20 72.77 59.03
CA ASN A 63 -61.61 72.98 59.42
C ASN A 63 -62.58 71.87 58.99
N ASN A 64 -62.15 70.87 58.22
CA ASN A 64 -63.03 69.74 57.86
C ASN A 64 -62.99 68.67 58.96
N ARG A 65 -63.91 68.73 59.93
CA ARG A 65 -63.95 67.85 61.12
C ARG A 65 -64.24 66.35 60.87
N LYS A 66 -64.34 65.88 59.63
CA LYS A 66 -64.50 64.45 59.29
C LYS A 66 -63.21 63.74 58.85
N THR A 67 -62.04 64.29 59.16
CA THR A 67 -60.79 63.96 58.44
C THR A 67 -59.67 63.40 59.31
N ARG A 68 -59.96 62.47 60.22
CA ARG A 68 -58.88 61.58 60.70
C ARG A 68 -58.46 60.55 59.65
N GLU A 69 -59.27 60.30 58.63
CA GLU A 69 -59.03 59.24 57.64
C GLU A 69 -59.31 59.63 56.17
N HIS A 70 -59.72 60.87 55.91
CA HIS A 70 -60.03 61.35 54.56
C HIS A 70 -59.37 62.71 54.34
N PHE A 71 -58.44 62.79 53.41
CA PHE A 71 -57.77 63.98 52.94
C PHE A 71 -58.42 64.36 51.60
N PHE A 72 -58.77 65.62 51.38
CA PHE A 72 -59.36 66.07 50.13
C PHE A 72 -58.28 66.77 49.32
N LEU A 73 -57.55 66.04 48.48
CA LEU A 73 -56.79 66.73 47.44
C LEU A 73 -57.82 67.31 46.47
N ASP A 74 -57.63 68.58 46.12
CA ASP A 74 -58.39 69.16 45.02
C ASP A 74 -58.25 68.24 43.80
N HIS A 75 -59.37 67.90 43.18
CA HIS A 75 -59.43 67.03 42.01
C HIS A 75 -58.40 67.45 40.96
N LEU A 76 -58.21 68.75 40.78
CA LEU A 76 -57.25 69.34 39.84
C LEU A 76 -55.79 68.97 40.15
N ILE A 77 -55.41 68.83 41.43
CA ILE A 77 -54.05 68.47 41.83
C ILE A 77 -53.81 66.97 41.62
N ILE A 78 -54.81 66.13 41.89
CA ILE A 78 -54.72 64.69 41.62
C ILE A 78 -54.61 64.46 40.12
N GLU A 79 -55.46 65.12 39.31
CA GLU A 79 -55.42 65.04 37.86
C GLU A 79 -54.08 65.50 37.28
N SER A 80 -53.51 66.59 37.78
CA SER A 80 -52.19 67.06 37.34
C SER A 80 -51.10 66.03 37.65
N LEU A 81 -51.07 65.49 38.87
CA LEU A 81 -50.06 64.49 39.26
C LEU A 81 -50.21 63.17 38.49
N MET A 82 -51.45 62.74 38.25
CA MET A 82 -51.72 61.56 37.42
C MET A 82 -51.27 61.83 35.98
N ARG A 83 -51.61 62.98 35.40
CA ARG A 83 -51.22 63.36 34.03
C ARG A 83 -49.70 63.38 33.84
N ASP A 84 -48.96 64.01 34.76
CA ASP A 84 -47.50 64.09 34.69
C ASP A 84 -46.85 62.70 34.83
N GLY A 85 -47.39 61.87 35.74
CA GLY A 85 -46.98 60.48 35.91
C GLY A 85 -47.22 59.65 34.65
N PHE A 86 -48.41 59.74 34.06
CA PHE A 86 -48.76 59.06 32.80
C PHE A 86 -47.90 59.53 31.63
N GLN A 87 -47.66 60.83 31.49
CA GLN A 87 -46.79 61.37 30.43
C GLN A 87 -45.35 60.87 30.55
N THR A 88 -44.81 60.76 31.77
CA THR A 88 -43.46 60.21 32.01
C THR A 88 -43.39 58.72 31.64
N HIS A 89 -44.41 57.93 31.98
CA HIS A 89 -44.46 56.52 31.61
C HIS A 89 -44.63 56.34 30.10
N ILE A 90 -45.48 57.13 29.44
CA ILE A 90 -45.64 57.12 27.99
C ILE A 90 -44.30 57.45 27.31
N GLY A 91 -43.58 58.48 27.79
CA GLY A 91 -42.25 58.82 27.28
C GLY A 91 -41.25 57.66 27.41
N THR A 92 -41.22 57.01 28.58
CA THR A 92 -40.35 55.85 28.82
C THR A 92 -40.70 54.66 27.92
N ILE A 93 -42.00 54.40 27.71
CA ILE A 93 -42.47 53.35 26.79
C ILE A 93 -42.03 53.67 25.36
N THR A 94 -42.22 54.92 24.90
CA THR A 94 -41.81 55.31 23.54
C THR A 94 -40.31 55.18 23.30
N THR A 95 -39.47 55.47 24.30
CA THR A 95 -38.02 55.27 24.18
C THR A 95 -37.66 53.79 24.13
N VAL A 96 -38.33 52.95 24.92
CA VAL A 96 -38.12 51.49 24.88
C VAL A 96 -38.56 50.90 23.53
N ASP A 97 -39.67 51.37 22.97
CA ASP A 97 -40.14 50.95 21.65
C ASP A 97 -39.14 51.32 20.53
N GLU A 98 -38.53 52.50 20.62
CA GLU A 98 -37.49 52.94 19.68
C GLU A 98 -36.21 52.11 19.81
N ASP A 99 -35.76 51.81 21.04
CA ASP A 99 -34.61 50.93 21.28
C ASP A 99 -34.85 49.51 20.76
N ILE A 100 -36.06 48.96 20.95
CA ILE A 100 -36.44 47.65 20.42
C ILE A 100 -36.39 47.66 18.88
N ARG A 101 -36.91 48.70 18.23
CA ARG A 101 -36.86 48.83 16.76
C ARG A 101 -35.41 48.89 16.27
N ASN A 102 -34.57 49.72 16.91
CA ASN A 102 -33.16 49.85 16.55
C ASN A 102 -32.42 48.51 16.70
N LEU A 103 -32.69 47.74 17.76
CA LEU A 103 -32.12 46.40 17.95
C LEU A 103 -32.59 45.41 16.88
N GLN A 104 -33.86 45.48 16.48
CA GLN A 104 -34.40 44.63 15.41
C GLN A 104 -33.74 44.93 14.06
N GLU A 105 -33.60 46.21 13.70
CA GLU A 105 -32.92 46.63 12.46
C GLU A 105 -31.45 46.23 12.46
N TRP A 106 -30.75 46.43 13.58
CA TRP A 106 -29.37 45.98 13.75
C TRP A 106 -29.24 44.46 13.57
N TRP A 107 -30.12 43.69 14.20
CA TRP A 107 -30.09 42.22 14.11
C TRP A 107 -30.36 41.72 12.69
N GLN A 108 -31.31 42.32 11.97
CA GLN A 108 -31.56 41.99 10.57
C GLN A 108 -30.35 42.30 9.68
N THR A 109 -29.75 43.48 9.87
CA THR A 109 -28.56 43.91 9.10
C THR A 109 -27.39 42.95 9.32
N GLU A 110 -27.11 42.60 10.58
CA GLU A 110 -25.99 41.71 10.91
C GLU A 110 -26.25 40.28 10.40
N THR A 111 -27.50 39.82 10.42
CA THR A 111 -27.88 38.51 9.89
C THR A 111 -27.62 38.41 8.38
N GLU A 112 -28.02 39.42 7.60
CA GLU A 112 -27.76 39.45 6.16
C GLU A 112 -26.27 39.59 5.84
N LYS A 113 -25.52 40.34 6.65
CA LYS A 113 -24.06 40.43 6.52
C LYS A 113 -23.39 39.07 6.75
N ILE A 114 -23.75 38.35 7.82
CA ILE A 114 -23.19 37.01 8.09
C ILE A 114 -23.56 36.04 6.96
N LYS A 115 -24.80 36.10 6.47
CA LYS A 115 -25.26 35.24 5.37
C LYS A 115 -24.45 35.48 4.09
N THR A 116 -24.25 36.74 3.72
CA THR A 116 -23.46 37.09 2.52
C THR A 116 -21.99 36.71 2.67
N GLU A 117 -21.38 36.91 3.85
CA GLU A 117 -20.01 36.44 4.14
C GLU A 117 -19.90 34.92 4.06
N PHE A 118 -20.89 34.19 4.57
CA PHE A 118 -20.94 32.73 4.48
C PHE A 118 -21.06 32.23 3.04
N GLU A 119 -21.96 32.82 2.24
CA GLU A 119 -22.12 32.47 0.83
C GLU A 119 -20.83 32.76 0.03
N ALA A 120 -20.16 33.88 0.31
CA ALA A 120 -18.88 34.21 -0.30
C ALA A 120 -17.78 33.21 0.08
N ALA A 121 -17.69 32.83 1.37
CA ALA A 121 -16.74 31.83 1.84
C ALA A 121 -17.01 30.45 1.23
N GLN A 122 -18.28 30.07 1.08
CA GLN A 122 -18.66 28.81 0.45
C GLN A 122 -18.27 28.79 -1.05
N ALA A 123 -18.47 29.90 -1.75
CA ALA A 123 -18.07 30.05 -3.15
C ALA A 123 -16.55 29.97 -3.31
N ASP A 124 -15.78 30.66 -2.46
CA ASP A 124 -14.32 30.61 -2.45
C ASP A 124 -13.80 29.18 -2.17
N TYR A 125 -14.37 28.49 -1.18
CA TYR A 125 -14.02 27.11 -0.88
C TYR A 125 -14.29 26.18 -2.08
N LYS A 126 -15.47 26.30 -2.71
CA LYS A 126 -15.84 25.50 -3.88
C LYS A 126 -14.86 25.75 -5.04
N TRP A 127 -14.54 27.01 -5.32
CA TRP A 127 -13.58 27.37 -6.37
C TRP A 127 -12.19 26.77 -6.10
N LYS A 128 -11.69 26.89 -4.86
CA LYS A 128 -10.39 26.30 -4.46
C LYS A 128 -10.38 24.78 -4.62
N LEU A 129 -11.46 24.11 -4.27
CA LEU A 129 -11.59 22.66 -4.43
C LEU A 129 -11.57 22.24 -5.91
N GLU A 130 -12.31 22.94 -6.76
CA GLU A 130 -12.33 22.68 -8.20
C GLU A 130 -10.96 22.92 -8.83
N ALA A 131 -10.28 24.02 -8.46
CA ALA A 131 -8.92 24.30 -8.92
C ALA A 131 -7.92 23.20 -8.53
N ALA A 132 -7.96 22.74 -7.27
CA ALA A 132 -7.11 21.65 -6.78
C ALA A 132 -7.39 20.32 -7.51
N GLN A 133 -8.66 20.02 -7.83
CA GLN A 133 -9.02 18.83 -8.59
C GLN A 133 -8.50 18.87 -10.04
N ILE A 134 -8.54 20.04 -10.68
CA ILE A 134 -7.98 20.22 -12.03
C ILE A 134 -6.47 20.01 -12.02
N GLU A 135 -5.76 20.60 -11.05
CA GLU A 135 -4.32 20.44 -10.90
C GLU A 135 -3.92 18.99 -10.64
N TYR A 136 -4.64 18.30 -9.74
CA TYR A 136 -4.43 16.89 -9.47
C TYR A 136 -4.58 16.03 -10.73
N ARG A 137 -5.64 16.26 -11.51
CA ARG A 137 -5.87 15.53 -12.76
C ARG A 137 -4.74 15.74 -13.76
N LYS A 138 -4.31 16.99 -13.94
CA LYS A 138 -3.20 17.33 -14.85
C LYS A 138 -1.90 16.63 -14.46
N ASN A 139 -1.59 16.59 -13.15
CA ASN A 139 -0.41 15.91 -12.64
C ASN A 139 -0.49 14.38 -12.85
N MET A 140 -1.67 13.79 -12.66
CA MET A 140 -1.89 12.36 -12.95
C MET A 140 -1.71 12.03 -14.43
N GLU A 141 -2.27 12.85 -15.32
CA GLU A 141 -2.12 12.68 -16.78
C GLU A 141 -0.65 12.81 -17.21
N ALA A 142 0.08 13.80 -16.69
CA ALA A 142 1.51 13.95 -16.96
C ALA A 142 2.33 12.73 -16.48
N THR A 143 2.08 12.28 -15.24
CA THR A 143 2.73 11.09 -14.68
C THR A 143 2.45 9.83 -15.50
N GLN A 144 1.21 9.68 -15.97
CA GLN A 144 0.82 8.56 -16.82
C GLN A 144 1.52 8.61 -18.19
N ALA A 145 1.62 9.79 -18.80
CA ALA A 145 2.33 9.98 -20.06
C ALA A 145 3.83 9.64 -19.93
N ASP A 146 4.48 10.13 -18.87
CA ASP A 146 5.89 9.83 -18.58
C ASP A 146 6.10 8.32 -18.37
N PHE A 147 5.19 7.65 -17.66
CA PHE A 147 5.24 6.21 -17.47
C PHE A 147 5.11 5.46 -18.81
N GLN A 148 4.16 5.84 -19.66
CA GLN A 148 3.99 5.24 -20.99
C GLN A 148 5.24 5.42 -21.86
N GLN A 149 5.79 6.62 -21.91
CA GLN A 149 7.00 6.90 -22.68
C GLN A 149 8.20 6.05 -22.20
N ASN A 150 8.37 5.92 -20.89
CA ASN A 150 9.43 5.08 -20.32
C ASN A 150 9.23 3.59 -20.65
N MET A 151 8.00 3.10 -20.63
CA MET A 151 7.68 1.73 -21.02
C MET A 151 7.99 1.47 -22.50
N GLU A 152 7.61 2.39 -23.40
CA GLU A 152 7.91 2.30 -24.82
C GLU A 152 9.43 2.30 -25.08
N ALA A 153 10.17 3.18 -24.40
CA ALA A 153 11.63 3.23 -24.51
C ALA A 153 12.30 1.94 -24.02
N ALA A 154 11.85 1.39 -22.89
CA ALA A 154 12.35 0.13 -22.37
C ALA A 154 12.04 -1.05 -23.31
N GLN A 155 10.85 -1.06 -23.92
CA GLN A 155 10.46 -2.07 -24.89
C GLN A 155 11.34 -1.99 -26.15
N ALA A 156 11.61 -0.79 -26.66
CA ALA A 156 12.49 -0.59 -27.82
C ALA A 156 13.93 -1.04 -27.54
N ASP A 157 14.49 -0.70 -26.38
CA ASP A 157 15.83 -1.15 -25.96
C ASP A 157 15.89 -2.69 -25.85
N PHE A 158 14.86 -3.31 -25.29
CA PHE A 158 14.77 -4.77 -25.21
C PHE A 158 14.74 -5.42 -26.60
N GLN A 159 13.92 -4.91 -27.53
CA GLN A 159 13.85 -5.41 -28.91
C GLN A 159 15.20 -5.28 -29.62
N GLN A 160 15.87 -4.14 -29.49
CA GLN A 160 17.18 -3.92 -30.10
C GLN A 160 18.23 -4.92 -29.56
N LYS A 161 18.21 -5.19 -28.25
CA LYS A 161 19.11 -6.18 -27.63
C LYS A 161 18.83 -7.61 -28.12
N MET A 162 17.56 -7.96 -28.31
CA MET A 162 17.15 -9.25 -28.86
C MET A 162 17.64 -9.44 -30.30
N GLU A 163 17.46 -8.43 -31.15
CA GLU A 163 17.97 -8.47 -32.54
C GLU A 163 19.50 -8.59 -32.58
N ALA A 164 20.21 -7.84 -31.73
CA ALA A 164 21.66 -7.95 -31.61
C ALA A 164 22.11 -9.36 -31.19
N ALA A 165 21.42 -9.95 -30.20
CA ALA A 165 21.70 -11.31 -29.76
C ALA A 165 21.42 -12.35 -30.85
N GLU A 166 20.32 -12.20 -31.61
CA GLU A 166 20.00 -13.08 -32.74
C GLU A 166 21.06 -13.01 -33.84
N ASN A 167 21.56 -11.82 -34.16
CA ASN A 167 22.62 -11.64 -35.14
C ASN A 167 23.94 -12.29 -34.70
N ILE A 168 24.29 -12.16 -33.41
CA ILE A 168 25.45 -12.86 -32.83
C ILE A 168 25.28 -14.37 -32.96
N PHE A 169 24.09 -14.89 -32.64
CA PHE A 169 23.81 -16.32 -32.73
C PHE A 169 23.93 -16.83 -34.17
N LYS A 170 23.36 -16.14 -35.16
CA LYS A 170 23.50 -16.47 -36.59
C LYS A 170 24.97 -16.49 -37.03
N ALA A 171 25.75 -15.50 -36.62
CA ALA A 171 27.18 -15.45 -36.94
C ALA A 171 27.97 -16.61 -36.31
N MET A 172 27.64 -17.00 -35.08
CA MET A 172 28.22 -18.17 -34.42
C MET A 172 27.91 -19.46 -35.18
N THR A 173 26.66 -19.66 -35.60
CA THR A 173 26.24 -20.84 -36.38
C THR A 173 27.01 -20.95 -37.69
N ILE A 174 27.10 -19.87 -38.47
CA ILE A 174 27.88 -19.83 -39.72
C ILE A 174 29.35 -20.19 -39.46
N ASN A 175 29.94 -19.69 -38.36
CA ASN A 175 31.31 -20.00 -38.01
C ASN A 175 31.51 -21.48 -37.62
N ILE A 176 30.53 -22.09 -36.97
CA ILE A 176 30.56 -23.53 -36.65
C ILE A 176 30.48 -24.35 -37.93
N GLU A 177 29.56 -24.04 -38.83
CA GLU A 177 29.41 -24.71 -40.13
C GLU A 177 30.69 -24.62 -40.97
N LYS A 178 31.29 -23.42 -41.08
CA LYS A 178 32.58 -23.25 -41.76
C LYS A 178 33.68 -24.12 -41.15
N LYS A 179 33.78 -24.18 -39.81
CA LYS A 179 34.75 -25.04 -39.12
C LYS A 179 34.50 -26.53 -39.38
N ALA A 180 33.25 -26.96 -39.48
CA ALA A 180 32.89 -28.34 -39.79
C ALA A 180 33.30 -28.70 -41.23
N ALA A 181 32.94 -27.88 -42.23
CA ALA A 181 33.32 -28.09 -43.63
C ALA A 181 34.85 -28.15 -43.84
N THR A 182 35.60 -27.32 -43.10
CA THR A 182 37.08 -27.33 -43.16
C THR A 182 37.69 -28.59 -42.53
N LYS A 183 37.01 -29.21 -41.56
CA LYS A 183 37.43 -30.48 -40.97
C LYS A 183 37.14 -31.67 -41.90
N GLU A 184 35.99 -31.67 -42.57
CA GLU A 184 35.62 -32.72 -43.53
C GLU A 184 36.62 -32.79 -44.69
N GLN A 185 36.96 -31.64 -45.30
CA GLN A 185 37.97 -31.56 -46.38
C GLN A 185 39.38 -32.01 -45.98
N LYS A 186 39.74 -31.94 -44.69
CA LYS A 186 41.04 -32.46 -44.19
C LYS A 186 41.01 -33.95 -43.82
N SER A 187 39.83 -34.52 -43.58
CA SER A 187 39.67 -35.92 -43.16
C SER A 187 39.47 -36.91 -44.32
N GLU A 188 39.02 -36.42 -45.48
CA GLU A 188 38.71 -37.25 -46.66
C GLU A 188 39.90 -38.02 -47.26
N PRO A 189 41.13 -37.46 -47.34
CA PRO A 189 42.30 -38.21 -47.81
C PRO A 189 42.83 -39.22 -46.77
N GLN A 190 42.64 -38.96 -45.47
CA GLN A 190 43.13 -39.82 -44.38
C GLN A 190 42.23 -41.05 -44.17
N ALA A 191 40.91 -40.91 -44.32
CA ALA A 191 39.98 -42.04 -44.16
C ALA A 191 40.17 -43.12 -45.25
N GLN A 192 40.48 -42.73 -46.49
CA GLN A 192 40.71 -43.67 -47.60
C GLN A 192 42.05 -44.42 -47.48
N GLN A 193 43.10 -43.80 -46.91
CA GLN A 193 44.38 -44.47 -46.63
C GLN A 193 44.28 -45.46 -45.46
N ILE A 194 43.49 -45.16 -44.43
CA ILE A 194 43.27 -46.07 -43.29
C ILE A 194 42.49 -47.31 -43.73
N HIS A 195 41.50 -47.16 -44.63
CA HIS A 195 40.71 -48.31 -45.12
C HIS A 195 41.56 -49.30 -45.93
N LYS A 196 42.36 -48.81 -46.89
CA LYS A 196 43.28 -49.63 -47.71
C LYS A 196 44.33 -50.36 -46.87
N ASN A 197 44.87 -49.71 -45.84
CA ASN A 197 45.84 -50.34 -44.94
C ASN A 197 45.19 -51.38 -44.00
N SER A 198 43.93 -51.20 -43.60
CA SER A 198 43.21 -52.19 -42.79
C SER A 198 42.87 -53.46 -43.60
N GLU A 199 42.53 -53.30 -44.88
CA GLU A 199 42.21 -54.42 -45.79
C GLU A 199 43.44 -55.29 -46.04
N ARG A 200 44.58 -54.68 -46.43
CA ARG A 200 45.86 -55.39 -46.62
C ARG A 200 46.30 -56.17 -45.37
N ARG A 201 46.10 -55.59 -44.18
CA ARG A 201 46.42 -56.24 -42.90
C ARG A 201 45.45 -57.37 -42.56
N SER A 202 44.17 -57.23 -42.88
CA SER A 202 43.19 -58.30 -42.67
C SER A 202 43.42 -59.49 -43.60
N GLU A 203 43.79 -59.26 -44.86
CA GLU A 203 44.12 -60.34 -45.81
C GLU A 203 45.34 -61.13 -45.35
N GLY A 204 46.45 -60.46 -45.01
CA GLY A 204 47.62 -61.19 -44.54
C GLY A 204 47.47 -61.78 -43.14
N LEU A 205 46.55 -61.27 -42.29
CA LEU A 205 46.19 -61.96 -41.03
C LEU A 205 45.54 -63.32 -41.34
N GLY A 206 44.71 -63.42 -42.37
CA GLY A 206 44.14 -64.69 -42.82
C GLY A 206 45.20 -65.69 -43.28
N THR A 207 46.14 -65.25 -44.10
CA THR A 207 47.25 -66.09 -44.57
C THR A 207 48.15 -66.53 -43.42
N PHE A 208 48.56 -65.60 -42.55
CA PHE A 208 49.36 -65.90 -41.36
C PHE A 208 48.68 -66.93 -40.45
N LEU A 209 47.37 -66.78 -40.20
CA LEU A 209 46.65 -67.74 -39.38
C LEU A 209 46.62 -69.11 -40.07
N LYS A 210 46.37 -69.21 -41.38
CA LYS A 210 46.40 -70.50 -42.07
C LYS A 210 47.77 -71.18 -42.01
N GLU A 211 48.85 -70.43 -42.22
CA GLU A 211 50.22 -70.96 -42.29
C GLU A 211 50.81 -71.29 -40.91
N PHE A 212 50.55 -70.46 -39.90
CA PHE A 212 51.23 -70.55 -38.59
C PHE A 212 50.33 -70.99 -37.44
N THR A 213 49.02 -71.19 -37.69
CA THR A 213 48.05 -71.54 -36.64
C THR A 213 47.35 -72.88 -36.85
N TYR A 214 48.06 -73.87 -37.39
CA TYR A 214 47.60 -75.26 -37.39
C TYR A 214 47.66 -75.83 -35.95
N TYR A 215 46.58 -75.67 -35.21
CA TYR A 215 46.55 -76.04 -33.81
C TYR A 215 45.49 -77.12 -33.54
N LYS A 216 45.88 -78.11 -32.75
CA LYS A 216 45.00 -79.19 -32.28
C LYS A 216 43.84 -78.63 -31.44
N LYS A 217 42.66 -79.25 -31.56
CA LYS A 217 41.45 -78.91 -30.77
C LYS A 217 41.82 -78.84 -29.28
N GLY A 218 41.54 -77.69 -28.65
CA GLY A 218 41.85 -77.44 -27.23
C GLY A 218 43.09 -76.57 -26.96
N ASN A 219 43.89 -76.23 -27.97
CA ASN A 219 45.02 -75.31 -27.78
C ASN A 219 44.55 -73.85 -27.57
N VAL A 220 45.22 -73.14 -26.66
CA VAL A 220 44.95 -71.73 -26.34
C VAL A 220 46.17 -70.88 -26.70
N VAL A 221 45.97 -69.80 -27.46
CA VAL A 221 47.05 -68.86 -27.81
C VAL A 221 46.71 -67.47 -27.29
N LEU A 222 47.65 -66.88 -26.55
CA LEU A 222 47.48 -65.53 -26.02
C LEU A 222 47.62 -64.50 -27.15
N MET A 223 46.76 -63.48 -27.11
CA MET A 223 46.76 -62.39 -28.10
C MET A 223 48.10 -61.68 -28.23
N GLU A 224 48.83 -61.57 -27.13
CA GLU A 224 50.15 -60.93 -27.10
C GLU A 224 51.19 -61.71 -27.92
N SER A 225 51.24 -63.04 -27.74
CA SER A 225 52.14 -63.92 -28.50
C SER A 225 51.78 -63.95 -29.98
N LEU A 226 50.47 -63.95 -30.27
CA LEU A 226 49.96 -63.90 -31.64
C LEU A 226 50.33 -62.57 -32.32
N ARG A 227 50.10 -61.45 -31.65
CA ARG A 227 50.45 -60.11 -32.13
C ARG A 227 51.94 -59.98 -32.42
N ARG A 228 52.79 -60.52 -31.54
CA ARG A 228 54.24 -60.50 -31.74
C ARG A 228 54.64 -61.27 -33.00
N ARG A 229 54.19 -62.53 -33.14
CA ARG A 229 54.48 -63.35 -34.33
C ARG A 229 53.90 -62.75 -35.61
N PHE A 230 52.73 -62.13 -35.52
CA PHE A 230 52.12 -61.48 -36.67
C PHE A 230 52.88 -60.21 -37.08
N SER A 231 53.40 -59.44 -36.10
CA SER A 231 54.27 -58.29 -36.36
C SER A 231 55.57 -58.72 -37.05
N GLU A 232 56.16 -59.83 -36.59
CA GLU A 232 57.34 -60.43 -37.21
C GLU A 232 57.06 -60.90 -38.64
N TYR A 233 55.92 -61.55 -38.88
CA TYR A 233 55.50 -62.00 -40.22
C TYR A 233 55.28 -60.85 -41.20
N PHE A 234 54.69 -59.74 -40.73
CA PHE A 234 54.41 -58.57 -41.58
C PHE A 234 55.57 -57.58 -41.71
N GLY A 235 56.62 -57.69 -40.89
CA GLY A 235 57.71 -56.72 -40.84
C GLY A 235 57.31 -55.33 -40.32
N GLU A 236 56.15 -55.22 -39.66
CA GLU A 236 55.62 -53.97 -39.10
C GLU A 236 55.32 -54.13 -37.61
N ASN A 237 55.50 -53.06 -36.82
CA ASN A 237 55.11 -53.07 -35.41
C ASN A 237 53.59 -52.93 -35.27
N ILE A 238 52.90 -54.06 -35.12
CA ILE A 238 51.44 -54.10 -35.00
C ILE A 238 51.08 -53.87 -33.54
N THR A 239 50.67 -52.64 -33.23
CA THR A 239 50.34 -52.24 -31.86
C THR A 239 49.05 -52.88 -31.33
N LYS A 240 48.08 -53.15 -32.21
CA LYS A 240 46.78 -53.73 -31.86
C LYS A 240 46.30 -54.73 -32.92
N LEU A 241 45.81 -55.86 -32.44
CA LEU A 241 44.97 -56.80 -33.20
C LEU A 241 43.59 -56.75 -32.56
N ASP A 242 42.62 -56.19 -33.27
CA ASP A 242 41.26 -56.04 -32.76
C ASP A 242 40.38 -57.25 -33.10
N ASN A 243 39.24 -57.36 -32.40
CA ASN A 243 38.30 -58.44 -32.64
C ASN A 243 37.72 -58.39 -34.07
N ALA A 244 37.59 -57.19 -34.63
CA ALA A 244 37.02 -56.98 -35.95
C ALA A 244 37.88 -57.59 -37.07
N MET A 245 39.21 -57.51 -36.95
CA MET A 245 40.16 -58.14 -37.87
C MET A 245 40.00 -59.66 -37.89
N PHE A 246 39.85 -60.30 -36.72
CA PHE A 246 39.62 -61.75 -36.66
C PHE A 246 38.26 -62.14 -37.26
N SER A 247 37.20 -61.39 -36.95
CA SER A 247 35.86 -61.66 -37.49
C SER A 247 35.77 -61.45 -39.00
N LYS A 248 36.56 -60.52 -39.57
CA LYS A 248 36.66 -60.31 -41.03
C LYS A 248 37.35 -61.49 -41.72
N VAL A 249 38.43 -62.01 -41.12
CA VAL A 249 39.18 -63.14 -41.67
C VAL A 249 38.38 -64.44 -41.61
N TYR A 250 37.65 -64.66 -40.50
CA TYR A 250 36.87 -65.88 -40.32
C TYR A 250 35.79 -65.66 -39.26
N LYS A 251 34.52 -65.80 -39.66
CA LYS A 251 33.36 -65.46 -38.82
C LYS A 251 33.28 -66.25 -37.50
N GLU A 252 33.90 -67.42 -37.45
CA GLU A 252 33.88 -68.31 -36.29
C GLU A 252 34.93 -67.95 -35.22
N TYR A 253 35.90 -67.07 -35.53
CA TYR A 253 36.90 -66.67 -34.55
C TYR A 253 36.27 -65.86 -33.42
N ARG A 254 36.38 -66.40 -32.20
CA ARG A 254 35.98 -65.70 -30.97
C ARG A 254 37.21 -65.44 -30.12
N VAL A 255 37.47 -64.16 -29.86
CA VAL A 255 38.47 -63.74 -28.87
C VAL A 255 37.83 -63.91 -27.49
N HIS A 256 38.40 -64.80 -26.68
CA HIS A 256 37.95 -65.06 -25.32
C HIS A 256 38.82 -64.30 -24.32
N VAL A 257 38.23 -63.85 -23.22
CA VAL A 257 38.98 -63.36 -22.06
C VAL A 257 39.19 -64.55 -21.13
N LEU A 258 40.44 -64.94 -20.94
CA LEU A 258 40.82 -66.10 -20.13
C LEU A 258 41.57 -65.67 -18.88
N MET A 259 41.31 -66.35 -17.77
CA MET A 259 42.17 -66.27 -16.60
C MET A 259 43.42 -67.11 -16.86
N VAL A 260 44.59 -66.50 -16.75
CA VAL A 260 45.88 -67.14 -16.94
C VAL A 260 46.73 -67.00 -15.69
N CYS A 261 47.51 -68.02 -15.36
CA CYS A 261 48.42 -67.97 -14.22
C CYS A 261 49.54 -66.97 -14.47
N LYS A 262 49.85 -66.07 -13.51
CA LYS A 262 50.94 -65.09 -13.69
C LYS A 262 52.32 -65.76 -13.80
N SER A 263 52.51 -66.91 -13.15
CA SER A 263 53.80 -67.62 -13.13
C SER A 263 54.08 -68.43 -14.39
N CYS A 264 53.09 -69.19 -14.90
CA CYS A 264 53.32 -70.07 -16.07
C CYS A 264 52.64 -69.59 -17.37
N ASN A 265 51.84 -68.52 -17.31
CA ASN A 265 51.13 -67.92 -18.46
C ASN A 265 50.21 -68.91 -19.21
N LYS A 266 49.86 -70.05 -18.59
CA LYS A 266 48.84 -71.02 -19.05
C LYS A 266 47.49 -70.69 -18.44
N GLU A 267 46.41 -71.26 -18.96
CA GLU A 267 45.07 -71.13 -18.39
C GLU A 267 45.08 -71.52 -16.90
N HIS A 268 44.46 -70.68 -16.05
CA HIS A 268 44.49 -70.83 -14.60
C HIS A 268 43.55 -71.95 -14.13
N LEU A 269 44.01 -73.19 -14.32
CA LEU A 269 43.33 -74.41 -13.88
C LEU A 269 44.01 -74.97 -12.63
N LYS A 270 43.28 -75.75 -11.83
CA LYS A 270 43.82 -76.41 -10.64
C LYS A 270 45.05 -77.26 -11.02
N GLY A 271 46.20 -76.95 -10.42
CA GLY A 271 47.46 -77.63 -10.70
C GLY A 271 48.23 -77.13 -11.93
N CYS A 272 47.93 -75.94 -12.48
CA CYS A 272 48.62 -75.42 -13.66
C CYS A 272 50.14 -75.21 -13.47
N CYS A 273 50.62 -75.03 -12.24
CA CYS A 273 52.03 -74.97 -11.85
C CYS A 273 52.18 -75.16 -10.33
N GLN A 274 53.43 -75.27 -9.84
CA GLN A 274 53.74 -75.38 -8.42
C GLN A 274 53.31 -74.14 -7.60
N ASN A 275 53.26 -72.96 -8.24
CA ASN A 275 52.84 -71.70 -7.62
C ASN A 275 51.33 -71.43 -7.78
N TYR A 276 50.50 -72.48 -7.83
CA TYR A 276 49.05 -72.31 -7.96
C TYR A 276 48.46 -71.66 -6.69
N GLY A 277 47.85 -70.49 -6.84
CA GLY A 277 47.14 -69.78 -5.77
C GLY A 277 46.00 -68.96 -6.35
N ARG A 278 44.93 -68.76 -5.56
CA ARG A 278 43.73 -68.02 -6.02
C ARG A 278 44.04 -66.61 -6.49
N ASP A 279 45.07 -65.98 -5.95
CA ASP A 279 45.46 -64.60 -6.32
C ASP A 279 46.53 -64.55 -7.41
N ASN A 280 47.02 -65.71 -7.85
CA ASN A 280 48.09 -65.85 -8.83
C ASN A 280 47.56 -66.01 -10.27
N HIS A 281 46.56 -65.21 -10.62
CA HIS A 281 45.99 -65.17 -11.97
C HIS A 281 45.85 -63.73 -12.48
N THR A 282 45.81 -63.57 -13.81
CA THR A 282 45.49 -62.32 -14.50
C THR A 282 44.57 -62.63 -15.67
N THR A 283 43.78 -61.67 -16.13
CA THR A 283 42.92 -61.86 -17.31
C THR A 283 43.67 -61.44 -18.56
N LYS A 284 43.76 -62.35 -19.54
CA LYS A 284 44.34 -62.06 -20.86
C LYS A 284 43.37 -62.44 -21.95
N LYS A 285 43.37 -61.65 -23.05
CA LYS A 285 42.68 -62.04 -24.28
C LYS A 285 43.44 -63.18 -24.94
N ALA A 286 42.73 -64.21 -25.34
CA ALA A 286 43.27 -65.37 -26.00
C ALA A 286 42.31 -65.86 -27.08
N ILE A 287 42.86 -66.59 -28.05
CA ILE A 287 42.09 -67.29 -29.07
C ILE A 287 42.11 -68.77 -28.70
N ARG A 288 40.93 -69.37 -28.56
CA ARG A 288 40.77 -70.81 -28.34
C ARG A 288 40.63 -71.50 -29.69
N ASN A 289 41.36 -72.60 -29.88
CA ASN A 289 41.49 -73.18 -31.21
C ASN A 289 40.25 -73.85 -31.77
N ILE A 290 40.06 -73.55 -33.05
CA ILE A 290 39.21 -74.17 -34.05
C ILE A 290 40.16 -74.90 -34.97
N ALA A 291 39.97 -76.20 -35.22
CA ALA A 291 40.73 -76.89 -36.25
C ALA A 291 40.27 -76.34 -37.61
N PHE A 292 41.20 -75.80 -38.41
CA PHE A 292 40.92 -75.54 -39.81
C PHE A 292 40.68 -76.89 -40.49
N LYS A 293 39.45 -77.12 -40.97
CA LYS A 293 39.17 -78.23 -41.89
C LYS A 293 39.70 -77.91 -43.26
#